data_AF-A0A8S3ZDQ3-F1
#
_entry.id   AF-A0A8S3ZDQ3-F1
#
_cell.length_a   1.000
_cell.length_b   1.000
_cell.length_c   1.000
_cell.angle_alpha   90.00
_cell.angle_beta   90.00
_cell.angle_gamma   90.00
#
_symmetry.space_group_name_H-M   'P 1'
#
loop_
_entity.id
_entity.type
_entity.pdbx_description
1 polymer ?
#
loop_
_entity_poly.entity_id
_entity_poly.type
_entity_poly.pdbx_seq_one_letter_code
_entity_poly.pdbx_strand_id
1 'polypeptide(L)'
;VRKNQSNGFPSTYQRPPFVKDGGFWTITIYFTDPSKICTTGRTAEEFKQQGIGSNLYIQNSTRPEDSIIIPRDEAGIANSLWTKGLCFPMMGTHYWWNVSENLSCDKTFPVFLMYTGQQLVGFGWAFVADLSSTNYEHPPPMTYKMFMNPVPKCLLTSGVTSTMHFYLTSQPEKISC
;
A
#
# COMPACT_ATOMS: atom_id res chain seq x y z
N VAL A 1 -15.89 13.89 16.01
CA VAL A 1 -14.89 13.71 14.92
C VAL A 1 -15.59 13.06 13.74
N ARG A 2 -15.63 13.71 12.56
CA ARG A 2 -16.16 13.06 11.34
C ARG A 2 -15.24 11.90 11.01
N LYS A 3 -15.81 10.70 10.88
CA LYS A 3 -15.03 9.48 10.62
C LYS A 3 -14.56 9.43 9.17
N ASN A 4 -15.40 9.89 8.25
CA ASN A 4 -15.11 9.94 6.82
C ASN A 4 -14.74 11.37 6.42
N GLN A 5 -13.98 11.47 5.32
CA GLN A 5 -13.75 12.72 4.61
C GLN A 5 -15.04 13.29 4.02
N SER A 6 -15.02 14.56 3.61
CA SER A 6 -16.19 15.26 3.04
C SER A 6 -16.77 14.55 1.82
N ASN A 7 -15.95 13.86 1.03
CA ASN A 7 -16.35 13.06 -0.12
C ASN A 7 -16.85 11.64 0.23
N GLY A 8 -16.93 11.29 1.53
CA GLY A 8 -17.36 9.97 1.98
C GLY A 8 -16.25 8.93 2.08
N PHE A 9 -14.99 9.27 1.83
CA PHE A 9 -13.84 8.35 1.95
C PHE A 9 -13.50 7.98 3.41
N PRO A 10 -13.11 6.72 3.71
CA PRO A 10 -13.18 5.56 2.83
C PRO A 10 -14.62 5.06 2.68
N SER A 11 -14.97 4.54 1.51
CA SER A 11 -16.26 3.92 1.22
C SER A 11 -16.45 2.63 2.04
N THR A 12 -17.67 2.08 2.08
CA THR A 12 -17.91 0.76 2.69
C THR A 12 -17.28 -0.39 1.91
N TYR A 13 -17.05 -0.23 0.61
CA TYR A 13 -16.44 -1.27 -0.23
C TYR A 13 -14.90 -1.22 -0.23
N GLN A 14 -14.30 -0.17 0.36
CA GLN A 14 -12.86 -0.08 0.65
C GLN A 14 -12.52 -0.66 2.04
N ARG A 15 -13.49 -1.29 2.70
CA ARG A 15 -13.33 -1.88 4.04
C ARG A 15 -13.49 -3.39 3.93
N PRO A 16 -12.48 -4.18 4.30
CA PRO A 16 -11.09 -3.83 4.66
C PRO A 16 -10.28 -3.25 3.45
N PRO A 17 -9.10 -2.60 3.66
CA PRO A 17 -8.23 -2.65 4.85
C PRO A 17 -8.44 -1.54 5.88
N PHE A 18 -9.35 -0.59 5.64
CA PHE A 18 -9.69 0.41 6.65
C PHE A 18 -10.41 -0.24 7.84
N VAL A 19 -9.74 -0.30 8.99
CA VAL A 19 -10.27 -0.81 10.25
C VAL A 19 -10.63 0.37 11.15
N LYS A 20 -11.71 0.22 11.93
CA LYS A 20 -12.11 1.27 12.87
C LYS A 20 -11.28 1.15 14.14
N ASP A 21 -10.61 2.23 14.51
CA ASP A 21 -9.93 2.37 15.80
C ASP A 21 -10.43 3.65 16.49
N GLY A 22 -11.21 3.45 17.56
CA GLY A 22 -11.92 4.53 18.24
C GLY A 22 -12.75 5.41 17.29
N GLY A 23 -12.33 6.67 17.16
CA GLY A 23 -12.96 7.70 16.33
C GLY A 23 -12.44 7.79 14.89
N PHE A 24 -11.46 6.96 14.50
CA PHE A 24 -10.72 7.07 13.25
C PHE A 24 -10.80 5.79 12.41
N TRP A 25 -10.50 5.93 11.11
CA TRP A 25 -10.15 4.80 10.25
C TRP A 25 -8.64 4.66 10.22
N THR A 26 -8.15 3.44 10.38
CA THR A 26 -6.74 3.09 10.34
C THR A 26 -6.48 2.08 9.24
N ILE A 27 -5.32 2.20 8.61
CA ILE A 27 -4.72 1.14 7.82
C ILE A 27 -3.42 0.79 8.52
N THR A 28 -3.19 -0.50 8.70
CA THR A 28 -2.03 -0.98 9.45
C THR A 28 -1.18 -1.88 8.57
N ILE A 29 0.11 -1.60 8.57
CA ILE A 29 1.14 -2.50 8.06
C ILE A 29 1.99 -2.97 9.23
N TYR A 30 2.34 -4.25 9.21
CA TYR A 30 3.25 -4.85 10.19
C TYR A 30 4.55 -5.26 9.52
N PHE A 31 5.65 -5.13 10.25
CA PHE A 31 6.97 -5.63 9.86
C PHE A 31 7.31 -6.97 10.54
N THR A 32 6.46 -7.43 11.45
CA THR A 32 6.59 -8.71 12.17
C THR A 32 5.27 -9.44 12.04
N ASP A 33 5.32 -10.78 12.07
CA ASP A 33 4.13 -11.64 12.05
C ASP A 33 3.09 -11.17 13.10
N PRO A 34 1.92 -10.69 12.66
CA PRO A 34 0.92 -10.14 13.57
C PRO A 34 0.39 -11.15 14.59
N SER A 35 0.41 -12.45 14.26
CA SER A 35 -0.06 -13.51 15.16
C SER A 35 0.78 -13.65 16.44
N LYS A 36 2.03 -13.17 16.40
CA LYS A 36 2.98 -13.23 17.52
C LYS A 36 2.96 -11.98 18.39
N ILE A 37 2.48 -10.83 17.91
CA ILE A 37 2.67 -9.52 18.56
C ILE A 37 2.09 -9.50 19.97
N CYS A 38 0.88 -10.02 20.17
CA CYS A 38 0.17 -10.01 21.45
C CYS A 38 0.23 -11.36 22.19
N THR A 39 1.04 -12.31 21.73
CA THR A 39 1.13 -13.67 22.29
C THR A 39 2.53 -13.96 22.80
N THR A 40 3.39 -14.52 21.95
CA THR A 40 4.74 -14.94 22.32
C THR A 40 5.78 -13.84 22.13
N GLY A 41 5.50 -12.85 21.27
CA GLY A 41 6.48 -11.88 20.81
C GLY A 41 7.60 -12.54 19.98
N ARG A 42 8.70 -11.79 19.81
CA ARG A 42 9.96 -12.27 19.22
C ARG A 42 11.00 -12.53 20.31
N THR A 43 11.84 -13.55 20.15
CA THR A 43 13.00 -13.75 21.03
C THR A 43 14.10 -12.71 20.74
N ALA A 44 15.07 -12.58 21.66
CA ALA A 44 16.23 -11.71 21.46
C ALA A 44 17.05 -12.14 20.23
N GLU A 45 17.15 -13.44 19.98
CA GLU A 45 17.84 -14.02 18.81
C GLU A 45 17.09 -13.68 17.52
N GLU A 46 15.76 -13.85 17.49
CA GLU A 46 14.93 -13.47 16.34
C GLU A 46 15.07 -11.98 16.03
N PHE A 47 15.03 -11.11 17.06
CA PHE A 47 15.24 -9.67 16.88
C PHE A 47 16.64 -9.35 16.34
N LYS A 48 17.68 -10.00 16.86
CA LYS A 48 19.06 -9.82 16.39
C LYS A 48 19.22 -10.22 14.91
N GLN A 49 18.52 -11.26 14.46
CA GLN A 49 18.59 -11.74 13.08
C GLN A 49 17.72 -10.92 12.11
N GLN A 50 16.53 -10.50 12.55
CA GLN A 50 15.53 -9.87 11.69
C GLN A 50 15.55 -8.33 11.77
N GLY A 51 16.20 -7.77 12.80
CA GLY A 51 16.14 -6.33 13.07
C GLY A 51 14.71 -5.87 13.37
N ILE A 52 14.29 -4.78 12.74
CA ILE A 52 12.96 -4.20 12.95
C ILE A 52 11.81 -5.08 12.41
N GLY A 53 12.11 -6.03 11.52
CA GLY A 53 11.09 -6.92 10.98
C GLY A 53 11.58 -7.91 9.94
N SER A 54 10.80 -8.98 9.74
CA SER A 54 11.12 -10.08 8.82
C SER A 54 10.41 -9.97 7.47
N ASN A 55 9.14 -9.54 7.47
CA ASN A 55 8.30 -9.44 6.27
C ASN A 55 7.38 -8.23 6.37
N LEU A 56 6.73 -7.89 5.25
CA LEU A 56 5.70 -6.86 5.19
C LEU A 56 4.32 -7.52 5.19
N TYR A 57 3.45 -7.12 6.11
CA TYR A 57 2.08 -7.63 6.23
C TYR A 57 1.10 -6.47 6.15
N ILE A 58 0.09 -6.57 5.28
CA ILE A 58 -0.98 -5.57 5.19
C ILE A 58 -2.20 -6.13 5.90
N GLN A 59 -2.66 -5.43 6.94
CA GLN A 59 -3.90 -5.79 7.62
C GLN A 59 -5.08 -5.63 6.66
N ASN A 60 -5.74 -6.75 6.35
CA ASN A 60 -6.90 -6.76 5.45
C ASN A 60 -8.15 -7.37 6.11
N SER A 61 -8.26 -7.26 7.42
CA SER A 61 -9.46 -7.60 8.19
C SER A 61 -9.41 -6.90 9.56
N THR A 62 -10.43 -7.08 10.40
CA THR A 62 -10.40 -6.62 11.80
C THR A 62 -9.44 -7.43 12.69
N ARG A 63 -8.92 -8.55 12.20
CA ARG A 63 -7.98 -9.46 12.88
C ARG A 63 -6.58 -9.30 12.28
N PRO A 64 -5.58 -8.79 13.03
CA PRO A 64 -4.23 -8.60 12.52
C PRO A 64 -3.60 -9.87 11.92
N GLU A 65 -3.88 -11.04 12.48
CA GLU A 65 -3.35 -12.34 12.04
C GLU A 65 -3.84 -12.78 10.64
N ASP A 66 -4.95 -12.22 10.15
CA ASP A 66 -5.46 -12.47 8.80
C ASP A 66 -4.84 -11.51 7.76
N SER A 67 -3.68 -10.92 8.07
CA SER A 67 -2.99 -10.00 7.17
C SER A 67 -2.49 -10.67 5.89
N ILE A 68 -2.45 -9.91 4.80
CA ILE A 68 -1.83 -10.33 3.55
C ILE A 68 -0.32 -10.23 3.72
N ILE A 69 0.40 -11.34 3.57
CA ILE A 69 1.86 -11.33 3.49
C ILE A 69 2.29 -10.86 2.09
N ILE A 70 3.20 -9.90 2.04
CA ILE A 70 3.77 -9.40 0.79
C ILE A 70 5.06 -10.15 0.49
N PRO A 71 5.16 -10.81 -0.68
CA PRO A 71 6.38 -11.50 -1.09
C PRO A 71 7.57 -10.53 -1.16
N ARG A 72 8.70 -10.91 -0.56
CA ARG A 72 9.93 -10.13 -0.72
C ARG A 72 10.45 -10.20 -2.15
N ASP A 73 10.42 -11.39 -2.76
CA ASP A 73 10.80 -11.63 -4.15
C ASP A 73 9.62 -11.32 -5.09
N GLU A 74 9.88 -10.57 -6.17
CA GLU A 74 8.88 -10.19 -7.18
C GLU A 74 8.24 -11.41 -7.83
N ALA A 75 8.96 -12.53 -7.95
CA ALA A 75 8.43 -13.78 -8.49
C ALA A 75 7.21 -14.31 -7.71
N GLY A 76 7.13 -14.01 -6.40
CA GLY A 76 5.98 -14.38 -5.57
C GLY A 76 4.70 -13.60 -5.88
N ILE A 77 4.80 -12.49 -6.62
CA ILE A 77 3.64 -11.67 -7.03
C ILE A 77 2.83 -12.35 -8.16
N ALA A 78 3.46 -13.18 -8.99
CA ALA A 78 2.84 -13.74 -10.19
C ALA A 78 1.53 -14.51 -9.94
N ASN A 79 1.36 -15.08 -8.74
CA ASN A 79 0.17 -15.84 -8.34
C ASN A 79 -0.75 -15.07 -7.37
N SER A 80 -0.71 -13.74 -7.41
CA SER A 80 -1.46 -12.86 -6.51
C SER A 80 -2.41 -11.92 -7.27
N LEU A 81 -3.19 -11.13 -6.52
CA LEU A 81 -4.06 -10.10 -7.09
C LEU A 81 -3.32 -8.81 -7.45
N TRP A 82 -2.02 -8.70 -7.19
CA TRP A 82 -1.24 -7.51 -7.53
C TRP A 82 -1.00 -7.42 -9.03
N THR A 83 -1.66 -6.45 -9.66
CA THR A 83 -1.49 -6.12 -11.07
C THR A 83 -0.20 -5.31 -11.26
N LYS A 84 0.65 -5.76 -12.18
CA LYS A 84 1.89 -5.07 -12.55
C LYS A 84 1.58 -3.75 -13.26
N GLY A 85 2.03 -2.65 -12.68
CA GLY A 85 2.02 -1.32 -13.29
C GLY A 85 3.27 -1.08 -14.14
N LEU A 86 3.78 0.13 -14.07
CA LEU A 86 4.97 0.55 -14.81
C LEU A 86 6.12 0.93 -13.87
N CYS A 87 7.32 0.94 -14.45
CA CYS A 87 8.48 1.46 -13.78
C CYS A 87 8.46 2.99 -13.77
N PHE A 88 8.68 3.57 -12.58
CA PHE A 88 8.92 5.00 -12.42
C PHE A 88 10.33 5.23 -11.84
N PRO A 89 11.18 6.09 -12.43
CA PRO A 89 12.53 6.37 -11.92
C PRO A 89 12.52 6.80 -10.45
N MET A 90 13.47 6.30 -9.65
CA MET A 90 13.57 6.55 -8.18
C MET A 90 12.45 5.93 -7.33
N MET A 91 11.49 5.22 -7.93
CA MET A 91 10.39 4.55 -7.22
C MET A 91 10.35 3.05 -7.51
N GLY A 92 10.72 2.64 -8.73
CA GLY A 92 10.73 1.25 -9.17
C GLY A 92 9.45 0.85 -9.90
N THR A 93 9.27 -0.46 -10.08
CA THR A 93 8.06 -1.02 -10.70
C THR A 93 6.93 -1.04 -9.68
N HIS A 94 5.85 -0.32 -9.99
CA HIS A 94 4.67 -0.28 -9.15
C HIS A 94 3.77 -1.48 -9.36
N TYR A 95 3.14 -1.94 -8.29
CA TYR A 95 2.13 -2.98 -8.30
C TYR A 95 0.88 -2.50 -7.55
N TRP A 96 -0.28 -2.74 -8.15
CA TRP A 96 -1.57 -2.22 -7.70
C TRP A 96 -2.55 -3.37 -7.50
N TRP A 97 -3.30 -3.38 -6.39
CA TRP A 97 -4.16 -4.52 -6.07
C TRP A 97 -5.40 -4.59 -6.96
N ASN A 98 -5.52 -5.67 -7.72
CA ASN A 98 -6.67 -6.08 -8.53
C ASN A 98 -7.24 -4.94 -9.41
N VAL A 99 -6.36 -4.17 -10.05
CA VAL A 99 -6.79 -3.02 -10.86
C VAL A 99 -7.19 -3.46 -12.27
N SER A 100 -8.21 -2.79 -12.78
CA SER A 100 -8.66 -2.90 -14.17
C SER A 100 -9.18 -1.53 -14.63
N GLU A 101 -9.33 -1.33 -15.94
CA GLU A 101 -9.87 -0.07 -16.47
C GLU A 101 -11.26 0.28 -15.90
N ASN A 102 -12.07 -0.74 -15.62
CA ASN A 102 -13.46 -0.58 -15.16
C ASN A 102 -13.59 -0.64 -13.62
N LEU A 103 -12.47 -0.60 -12.89
CA LEU A 103 -12.49 -0.55 -11.43
C LEU A 103 -13.22 0.71 -10.93
N SER A 104 -14.14 0.54 -9.99
CA SER A 104 -14.80 1.66 -9.29
C SER A 104 -13.86 2.27 -8.26
N CYS A 105 -13.89 3.60 -8.12
CA CYS A 105 -13.06 4.32 -7.16
C CYS A 105 -13.47 4.06 -5.72
N ASP A 106 -14.72 3.63 -5.50
CA ASP A 106 -15.18 3.15 -4.20
C ASP A 106 -14.66 1.74 -3.87
N LYS A 107 -13.88 1.11 -4.75
CA LYS A 107 -13.32 -0.25 -4.55
C LYS A 107 -11.80 -0.28 -4.67
N THR A 108 -11.14 0.89 -4.75
CA THR A 108 -9.68 0.95 -4.80
C THR A 108 -9.08 0.44 -3.49
N PHE A 109 -8.02 -0.35 -3.62
CA PHE A 109 -7.21 -0.74 -2.48
C PHE A 109 -6.19 0.37 -2.19
N PRO A 110 -6.03 0.80 -0.93
CA PRO A 110 -5.28 2.01 -0.61
C PRO A 110 -3.76 1.81 -0.53
N VAL A 111 -3.24 0.69 -1.05
CA VAL A 111 -1.81 0.34 -0.98
C VAL A 111 -1.27 -0.03 -2.35
N PHE A 112 -0.07 0.44 -2.66
CA PHE A 112 0.73 -0.04 -3.79
C PHE A 112 2.08 -0.58 -3.29
N LEU A 113 2.67 -1.49 -4.06
CA LEU A 113 4.01 -2.02 -3.79
C LEU A 113 5.01 -1.52 -4.83
N MET A 114 6.29 -1.50 -4.46
CA MET A 114 7.38 -1.10 -5.34
C MET A 114 8.49 -2.15 -5.34
N TYR A 115 8.86 -2.62 -6.52
CA TYR A 115 9.93 -3.59 -6.73
C TYR A 115 11.02 -3.04 -7.66
N THR A 116 12.27 -3.39 -7.36
CA THR A 116 13.44 -3.12 -8.19
C THR A 116 14.40 -4.29 -8.08
N GLY A 117 14.99 -4.70 -9.21
CA GLY A 117 15.92 -5.84 -9.22
C GLY A 117 15.31 -7.13 -8.67
N GLN A 118 14.00 -7.35 -8.90
CA GLN A 118 13.22 -8.49 -8.41
C GLN A 118 13.01 -8.54 -6.88
N GLN A 119 13.30 -7.46 -6.16
CA GLN A 119 13.13 -7.36 -4.70
C GLN A 119 12.17 -6.24 -4.33
N LEU A 120 11.40 -6.43 -3.27
CA LEU A 120 10.56 -5.40 -2.67
C LEU A 120 11.45 -4.29 -2.09
N VAL A 121 11.31 -3.08 -2.61
CA VAL A 121 12.10 -1.90 -2.16
C VAL A 121 11.25 -0.86 -1.43
N GLY A 122 9.93 -0.98 -1.50
CA GLY A 122 9.02 -0.08 -0.81
C GLY A 122 7.55 -0.42 -1.01
N PHE A 123 6.71 0.37 -0.36
CA PHE A 123 5.27 0.37 -0.53
C PHE A 123 4.77 1.81 -0.39
N GLY A 124 3.50 2.04 -0.65
CA GLY A 124 2.92 3.34 -0.38
C GLY A 124 1.42 3.33 -0.26
N TRP A 125 0.91 4.45 0.23
CA TRP A 125 -0.52 4.72 0.31
C TRP A 125 -1.00 5.42 -0.94
N ALA A 126 -2.20 5.06 -1.41
CA ALA A 126 -2.90 5.77 -2.48
C ALA A 126 -4.37 5.95 -2.10
N PHE A 127 -4.74 7.19 -1.78
CA PHE A 127 -6.07 7.52 -1.29
C PHE A 127 -6.80 8.39 -2.31
N VAL A 128 -8.02 8.00 -2.68
CA VAL A 128 -8.93 8.82 -3.49
C VAL A 128 -9.61 9.85 -2.60
N ALA A 129 -8.79 10.73 -2.03
CA ALA A 129 -9.18 11.80 -1.12
C ALA A 129 -8.09 12.88 -1.10
N ASP A 130 -8.50 14.12 -0.83
CA ASP A 130 -7.61 15.24 -0.56
C ASP A 130 -7.19 15.23 0.91
N LEU A 131 -5.98 14.78 1.20
CA LEU A 131 -5.44 14.70 2.56
C LEU A 131 -4.40 15.79 2.78
N SER A 132 -4.63 16.64 3.78
CA SER A 132 -3.73 17.74 4.12
C SER A 132 -2.49 17.24 4.88
N SER A 133 -1.33 17.20 4.23
CA SER A 133 0.00 17.07 4.86
C SER A 133 1.08 17.34 3.82
N THR A 134 2.23 17.86 4.24
CA THR A 134 3.41 17.99 3.35
C THR A 134 4.03 16.63 2.98
N ASN A 135 3.64 15.56 3.66
CA ASN A 135 4.11 14.20 3.36
C ASN A 135 3.29 13.52 2.26
N TYR A 136 2.14 14.09 1.87
CA TYR A 136 1.34 13.58 0.77
C TYR A 136 1.73 14.26 -0.55
N GLU A 137 1.86 13.46 -1.59
CA GLU A 137 1.91 13.91 -2.97
C GLU A 137 0.49 13.91 -3.55
N HIS A 138 0.20 14.87 -4.44
CA HIS A 138 -1.06 14.95 -5.17
C HIS A 138 -0.81 14.82 -6.68
N PRO A 139 -0.55 13.61 -7.19
CA PRO A 139 -0.23 13.40 -8.59
C PRO A 139 -1.44 13.76 -9.49
N PRO A 140 -1.26 14.62 -10.51
CA PRO A 140 -2.35 14.97 -11.40
C PRO A 140 -2.71 13.78 -12.33
N PRO A 141 -3.98 13.62 -12.76
CA PRO A 141 -4.42 12.43 -13.50
C PRO A 141 -3.58 12.03 -14.72
N MET A 142 -2.98 13.01 -15.41
CA MET A 142 -2.11 12.77 -16.56
C MET A 142 -0.84 11.95 -16.23
N THR A 143 -0.44 11.88 -14.96
CA THR A 143 0.78 11.16 -14.53
C THR A 143 0.52 9.69 -14.21
N TYR A 144 -0.74 9.28 -14.02
CA TYR A 144 -1.07 7.90 -13.60
C TYR A 144 -0.58 6.85 -14.60
N LYS A 145 -0.60 7.18 -15.89
CA LYS A 145 -0.07 6.32 -16.97
C LYS A 145 1.45 6.12 -16.93
N MET A 146 2.17 6.80 -16.04
CA MET A 146 3.61 6.59 -15.86
C MET A 146 3.91 5.47 -14.85
N PHE A 147 2.95 5.08 -14.01
CA PHE A 147 3.16 4.08 -12.95
C PHE A 147 2.03 3.04 -12.83
N MET A 148 0.86 3.25 -13.44
CA MET A 148 -0.23 2.27 -13.51
C MET A 148 -0.39 1.68 -14.91
N ASN A 149 -0.74 0.40 -14.98
CA ASN A 149 -1.14 -0.27 -16.21
C ASN A 149 -2.09 -1.45 -15.88
N PRO A 150 -3.39 -1.40 -16.21
CA PRO A 150 -4.11 -0.25 -16.77
C PRO A 150 -4.33 0.87 -15.73
N VAL A 151 -4.69 2.06 -16.19
CA VAL A 151 -5.21 3.14 -15.33
C VAL A 151 -6.74 2.97 -15.21
N PRO A 152 -7.30 2.78 -13.99
CA PRO A 152 -8.75 2.82 -13.79
C PRO A 152 -9.37 4.13 -14.26
N LYS A 153 -10.40 4.06 -15.11
CA LYS A 153 -11.07 5.24 -15.68
C LYS A 153 -11.63 6.17 -14.61
N CYS A 154 -12.07 5.61 -13.50
CA CYS A 154 -12.62 6.39 -12.39
C CYS A 154 -11.60 7.37 -11.80
N LEU A 155 -10.30 7.03 -11.77
CA LEU A 155 -9.27 7.87 -11.16
C LEU A 155 -9.11 9.18 -11.92
N LEU A 156 -9.37 9.18 -13.23
CA LEU A 156 -9.26 10.35 -14.09
C LEU A 156 -10.30 11.44 -13.77
N THR A 157 -11.39 11.09 -13.09
CA THR A 157 -12.49 12.01 -12.73
C THR A 157 -12.79 12.04 -11.23
N SER A 158 -12.03 11.30 -10.41
CA SER A 158 -12.28 11.13 -8.97
C SER A 158 -11.94 12.35 -8.09
N GLY A 159 -11.35 13.39 -8.66
CA GLY A 159 -10.84 14.55 -7.93
C GLY A 159 -9.37 14.37 -7.55
N VAL A 160 -9.01 14.72 -6.31
CA VAL A 160 -7.64 14.64 -5.81
C VAL A 160 -7.35 13.23 -5.28
N THR A 161 -6.21 12.69 -5.70
CA THR A 161 -5.61 11.50 -5.08
C THR A 161 -4.44 11.96 -4.22
N SER A 162 -4.32 11.43 -3.00
CA SER A 162 -3.18 11.65 -2.11
C SER A 162 -2.35 10.38 -2.01
N THR A 163 -1.05 10.46 -2.30
CA THR A 163 -0.12 9.34 -2.22
C THR A 163 0.99 9.58 -1.21
N MET A 164 1.52 8.53 -0.59
CA MET A 164 2.71 8.61 0.28
C MET A 164 3.57 7.37 0.13
N HIS A 165 4.87 7.54 -0.05
CA HIS A 165 5.82 6.47 -0.29
C HIS A 165 6.60 6.11 0.99
N PHE A 166 6.83 4.83 1.21
CA PHE A 166 7.69 4.29 2.26
C PHE A 166 8.77 3.42 1.63
N TYR A 167 10.01 3.88 1.72
CA TYR A 167 11.17 3.16 1.19
C TYR A 167 11.78 2.26 2.26
N LEU A 168 12.05 1.00 1.88
CA LEU A 168 12.71 -0.01 2.72
C LEU A 168 14.21 -0.06 2.46
N THR A 169 14.76 1.02 1.89
CA THR A 169 16.17 1.20 1.57
C THR A 169 16.64 2.56 2.07
N SER A 170 17.93 2.66 2.40
CA SER A 170 18.58 3.92 2.78
C SER A 170 18.95 4.80 1.57
N GLN A 171 18.83 4.27 0.35
CA GLN A 171 19.23 4.95 -0.90
C GLN A 171 18.07 4.94 -1.92
N PRO A 172 16.92 5.56 -1.60
CA PRO A 172 15.77 5.59 -2.49
C PRO A 172 16.08 6.26 -3.84
N GLU A 173 17.00 7.22 -3.86
CA GLU A 173 17.45 7.92 -5.08
C GLU A 173 18.15 7.00 -6.10
N LYS A 174 18.59 5.82 -5.68
CA LYS A 174 19.22 4.82 -6.56
C LYS A 174 18.26 3.75 -7.06
N ILE A 175 16.99 3.80 -6.65
CA ILE A 175 15.98 2.89 -7.15
C ILE A 175 15.79 3.15 -8.64
N SER A 176 15.97 2.12 -9.44
CA SER A 176 15.73 2.17 -10.87
C SER A 176 15.01 0.90 -11.31
N CYS A 177 14.53 0.94 -12.53
CA CYS A 177 14.42 -0.25 -13.36
C CYS A 177 15.39 -0.04 -14.54
#